data_AF-A0A958C8F1-F1
#
_entry.id   AF-A0A958C8F1-F1
#
_cell.length_a   1.000
_cell.length_b   1.000
_cell.length_c   1.000
_cell.angle_alpha   90.00
_cell.angle_beta   90.00
_cell.angle_gamma   90.00
#
_symmetry.space_group_name_H-M   'P 1'
#
loop_
_entity.id
_entity.type
_entity.pdbx_description
1 polymer ?
#
loop_
_entity_poly.entity_id
_entity_poly.type
_entity_poly.pdbx_seq_one_letter_code
_entity_poly.pdbx_strand_id
1 'polypeptide(L)'
;YSPETGLYNLEIEGRELTSEELAELWTDWCNRFPIISLEDGMAEDDWDGWNMLSKKIGSRVQMVGDDLLVTNVDRIKRAID
;
A
#
# COMPACT_ATOMS: atom_id res chain seq x y z
N TYR A 1 -4.21 1.03 10.12
CA TYR A 1 -5.45 0.56 9.47
C TYR A 1 -6.39 0.07 10.56
N SER A 2 -7.66 0.46 10.53
CA SER A 2 -8.68 -0.01 11.47
C SER A 2 -9.54 -1.07 10.78
N PRO A 3 -9.54 -2.34 11.26
CA PRO A 3 -10.40 -3.38 10.70
C PRO A 3 -11.90 -3.09 10.84
N GLU A 4 -12.29 -2.26 11.81
CA GLU A 4 -13.71 -1.90 12.05
C GLU A 4 -14.24 -0.90 11.02
N THR A 5 -13.39 0.02 10.55
CA THR A 5 -13.80 1.11 9.65
C THR A 5 -13.24 0.96 8.24
N GLY A 6 -12.20 0.15 8.04
CA GLY A 6 -11.47 0.05 6.77
C GLY A 6 -10.61 1.27 6.45
N LEU A 7 -10.30 2.12 7.45
CA LEU A 7 -9.56 3.37 7.26
C LEU A 7 -8.12 3.31 7.79
N TYR A 8 -7.26 4.11 7.19
CA TYR A 8 -5.89 4.36 7.63
C TYR A 8 -5.83 5.64 8.47
N ASN A 9 -5.48 5.49 9.74
CA ASN A 9 -5.43 6.60 10.68
C ASN A 9 -4.00 7.18 10.72
N LEU A 10 -3.84 8.40 10.19
CA LEU A 10 -2.61 9.18 10.29
C LEU A 10 -2.69 10.08 11.53
N GLU A 11 -2.41 9.50 12.70
CA GLU A 11 -2.66 10.14 14.01
C GLU A 11 -1.97 11.51 14.17
N ILE A 12 -0.74 11.65 13.67
CA ILE A 12 0.03 12.90 13.74
C ILE A 12 -0.65 14.02 12.93
N GLU A 13 -1.29 13.67 11.82
CA GLU A 13 -1.98 14.61 10.95
C GLU A 13 -3.45 14.80 11.34
N GLY A 14 -3.98 13.98 12.25
CA GLY A 14 -5.41 13.96 12.60
C GLY A 14 -6.31 13.62 11.41
N ARG A 15 -5.82 12.79 10.48
CA ARG A 15 -6.54 12.40 9.25
C ARG A 15 -6.83 10.91 9.24
N GLU A 16 -7.98 10.56 8.69
CA GLU A 16 -8.35 9.19 8.34
C GLU A 16 -8.48 9.12 6.83
N LEU A 17 -7.89 8.10 6.22
CA LEU A 17 -7.86 7.93 4.76
C LEU A 17 -8.45 6.57 4.39
N THR A 18 -9.21 6.55 3.31
CA THR A 18 -9.52 5.31 2.58
C THR A 18 -8.27 4.76 1.90
N SER A 19 -8.31 3.50 1.44
CA SER A 19 -7.23 2.92 0.64
C SER A 19 -6.94 3.73 -0.62
N GLU A 20 -7.96 4.31 -1.25
CA GLU A 20 -7.79 5.16 -2.44
C GLU A 20 -7.04 6.45 -2.11
N GLU A 21 -7.44 7.16 -1.05
CA GLU A 21 -6.78 8.40 -0.62
C GLU A 21 -5.35 8.14 -0.15
N LEU A 22 -5.08 7.00 0.50
CA LEU A 22 -3.72 6.62 0.86
C LEU A 22 -2.87 6.31 -0.39
N ALA A 23 -3.44 5.62 -1.39
CA ALA A 23 -2.73 5.35 -2.64
C ALA A 23 -2.36 6.65 -3.37
N GLU A 24 -3.25 7.65 -3.34
CA GLU A 24 -3.01 8.98 -3.89
C GLU A 24 -1.92 9.73 -3.13
N LEU A 25 -1.90 9.65 -1.80
CA LEU A 25 -0.84 10.23 -0.98
C LEU A 25 0.53 9.67 -1.38
N TRP A 26 0.68 8.35 -1.48
CA TRP A 26 1.93 7.72 -1.93
C TRP A 26 2.30 8.09 -3.35
N THR A 27 1.31 8.19 -4.25
CA THR A 27 1.53 8.60 -5.63
C THR A 27 2.08 10.03 -5.71
N ASP A 28 1.52 10.97 -4.94
CA ASP A 28 2.01 12.35 -4.84
C ASP A 28 3.47 12.39 -4.36
N TRP A 29 3.79 11.65 -3.30
CA TRP A 29 5.14 11.62 -2.76
C TRP A 29 6.14 11.08 -3.78
N CYS A 30 5.80 9.99 -4.47
CA CYS A 30 6.65 9.41 -5.50
C CYS A 30 6.79 10.34 -6.72
N ASN A 31 5.85 11.26 -6.98
CA ASN A 31 6.00 12.28 -8.02
C ASN A 31 6.92 13.43 -7.61
N ARG A 32 6.96 13.75 -6.31
CA ARG A 32 7.70 14.90 -5.77
C ARG A 32 9.13 14.54 -5.37
N PHE A 33 9.36 13.30 -4.99
CA PHE A 33 10.62 12.82 -4.47
C PHE A 33 11.10 11.60 -5.27
N PRO A 34 12.43 11.37 -5.38
CA PRO A 34 12.99 10.22 -6.08
C PRO A 34 12.89 8.94 -5.24
N ILE A 35 11.68 8.60 -4.82
CA ILE A 35 11.37 7.36 -4.10
C ILE A 35 11.41 6.21 -5.10
N ILE A 36 12.21 5.19 -4.80
CA ILE A 36 12.42 4.03 -5.68
C ILE A 36 11.83 2.73 -5.13
N SER A 37 11.48 2.69 -3.84
CA SER A 37 10.89 1.53 -3.17
C SER A 37 9.88 1.98 -2.12
N LEU A 38 8.79 1.24 -2.00
CA LEU A 38 7.75 1.42 -0.98
C LEU A 38 7.42 0.06 -0.37
N GLU A 39 7.64 -0.06 0.94
CA GLU A 39 7.34 -1.23 1.75
C GLU A 39 6.04 -1.00 2.52
N ASP A 40 5.17 -2.01 2.56
CA ASP A 40 3.90 -2.01 3.30
C ASP A 40 3.07 -0.73 3.16
N GLY A 41 2.92 -0.28 1.91
CA GLY A 41 2.13 0.90 1.58
C GLY A 41 0.63 0.74 1.83
N MET A 42 0.15 -0.49 2.04
CA MET A 42 -1.24 -0.85 2.34
C MET A 42 -1.25 -1.95 3.42
N ALA A 43 -2.37 -2.08 4.15
CA ALA A 43 -2.53 -3.10 5.18
C ALA A 43 -2.40 -4.52 4.62
N GLU A 44 -2.00 -5.48 5.45
CA GLU A 44 -1.65 -6.85 5.07
C GLU A 44 -2.76 -7.60 4.31
N ASP A 45 -4.03 -7.30 4.57
CA ASP A 45 -5.17 -7.94 3.91
C ASP A 45 -5.97 -6.98 3.00
N ASP A 46 -5.46 -5.76 2.77
CA ASP A 46 -6.05 -4.80 1.83
C ASP A 46 -5.57 -5.06 0.39
N TRP A 47 -5.96 -6.21 -0.15
CA TRP A 47 -5.57 -6.64 -1.51
C TRP A 47 -6.05 -5.68 -2.60
N ASP A 48 -7.21 -5.04 -2.41
CA ASP A 48 -7.74 -4.08 -3.36
C ASP A 48 -6.91 -2.77 -3.35
N GLY A 49 -6.53 -2.29 -2.16
CA GLY A 49 -5.60 -1.18 -2.00
C GLY A 49 -4.23 -1.48 -2.62
N TRP A 50 -3.65 -2.66 -2.36
CA TRP A 50 -2.39 -3.09 -2.96
C TRP A 50 -2.45 -3.11 -4.49
N ASN A 51 -3.51 -3.69 -5.06
CA ASN A 51 -3.74 -3.70 -6.51
C ASN A 51 -3.87 -2.29 -7.09
N MET A 52 -4.59 -1.40 -6.39
CA MET A 52 -4.75 -0.01 -6.81
C MET A 52 -3.41 0.72 -6.81
N LEU A 53 -2.66 0.64 -5.72
CA LEU A 53 -1.35 1.29 -5.57
C LEU A 53 -0.34 0.77 -6.60
N SER A 54 -0.27 -0.56 -6.78
CA SER A 54 0.59 -1.21 -7.78
C SER A 54 0.27 -0.72 -9.20
N LYS A 55 -1.02 -0.58 -9.55
CA LYS A 55 -1.43 0.01 -10.85
C LYS A 55 -1.00 1.48 -10.99
N LYS A 56 -1.03 2.27 -9.93
CA LYS A 56 -0.68 3.70 -9.97
C LYS A 56 0.83 3.92 -10.10
N ILE A 57 1.67 3.18 -9.36
CA ILE A 57 3.13 3.48 -9.27
C ILE A 57 4.07 2.28 -9.45
N GLY A 58 3.58 1.05 -9.48
CA GLY A 58 4.41 -0.18 -9.49
C GLY A 58 5.28 -0.36 -10.74
N SER A 59 5.02 0.38 -11.81
CA SER A 59 5.87 0.39 -13.02
C SER A 59 7.19 1.16 -12.84
N ARG A 60 7.30 1.99 -11.80
CA ARG A 60 8.46 2.86 -11.55
C ARG A 60 8.99 2.83 -10.10
N VAL A 61 8.18 2.39 -9.15
CA VAL A 61 8.54 2.21 -7.74
C VAL A 61 8.46 0.72 -7.41
N GLN A 62 9.48 0.17 -6.75
CA GLN A 62 9.45 -1.20 -6.26
C GLN A 62 8.43 -1.32 -5.13
N MET A 63 7.48 -2.25 -5.29
CA MET A 63 6.49 -2.58 -4.26
C MET A 63 7.02 -3.75 -3.44
N VAL A 64 7.21 -3.57 -2.12
CA VAL A 64 7.68 -4.60 -1.20
C VAL A 64 6.57 -4.89 -0.20
N GLY A 65 6.10 -6.14 -0.14
CA GLY A 65 5.16 -6.59 0.89
C GLY A 65 5.89 -7.43 1.94
N ASP A 66 6.01 -6.94 3.17
CA ASP A 66 6.53 -7.70 4.30
C ASP A 66 5.38 -8.41 5.01
N ASP A 67 4.50 -7.65 5.67
CA ASP A 67 3.31 -8.21 6.35
C ASP A 67 2.32 -8.80 5.33
N LEU A 68 2.24 -8.23 4.12
CA LEU A 68 1.42 -8.78 3.04
C LEU A 68 1.83 -10.22 2.69
N LEU A 69 3.11 -10.56 2.73
CA LEU A 69 3.64 -11.81 2.19
C LEU A 69 4.11 -12.78 3.27
N VAL A 70 4.61 -12.29 4.40
CA VAL A 70 5.16 -13.05 5.55
C VAL A 70 6.07 -14.21 5.16
N THR A 71 6.81 -14.05 4.05
CA THR A 71 7.63 -15.10 3.43
C THR A 71 6.86 -16.43 3.19
N ASN A 72 5.53 -16.35 3.04
CA ASN A 72 4.65 -17.49 2.84
C ASN A 72 4.37 -17.72 1.36
N VAL A 73 4.67 -18.93 0.89
CA VAL A 73 4.58 -19.30 -0.53
C VAL A 73 3.18 -19.11 -1.12
N ASP A 74 2.12 -19.35 -0.35
CA ASP A 74 0.75 -19.23 -0.87
C ASP A 74 0.28 -17.77 -0.96
N ARG A 75 0.72 -16.91 -0.03
CA ARG A 75 0.48 -15.46 -0.13
C ARG A 75 1.28 -14.84 -1.28
N ILE A 76 2.52 -15.31 -1.51
CA ILE A 76 3.35 -14.91 -2.65
C ILE A 76 2.68 -15.28 -3.98
N LYS A 77 2.16 -16.51 -4.12
CA LYS A 77 1.43 -16.90 -5.34
C LYS A 77 0.23 -15.99 -5.59
N ARG A 78 -0.58 -15.74 -4.56
CA ARG A 78 -1.74 -14.84 -4.65
C ARG A 78 -1.37 -13.41 -5.07
N ALA A 79 -0.20 -12.92 -4.68
CA ALA A 79 0.27 -11.59 -5.08
C ALA A 79 0.75 -11.53 -6.54
N ILE A 80 1.06 -12.68 -7.15
CA ILE A 80 1.52 -12.79 -8.55
C ILE A 80 0.34 -13.01 -9.51
N ASP A 81 -0.67 -13.78 -9.07
CA ASP A 81 -1.87 -14.13 -9.85
C ASP A 81 -2.84 -12.94 -10.03
#